data_AF-A0A8T5B209-F1
#
_entry.id   AF-A0A8T5B209-F1
#
_cell.length_a   1.000
_cell.length_b   1.000
_cell.length_c   1.000
_cell.angle_alpha   90.00
_cell.angle_beta   90.00
_cell.angle_gamma   90.00
#
_symmetry.space_group_name_H-M   'P 1'
#
loop_
_entity.id
_entity.type
_entity.pdbx_description
1 polymer ?
#
loop_
_entity_poly.entity_id
_entity_poly.type
_entity_poly.pdbx_seq_one_letter_code
_entity_poly.pdbx_strand_id
1 'polypeptide(L)'
;PYGVHIYPKRHIQSLLELYEDERKAFAEILKEILTKFDNLFGFSFPYMMVFHQKPTDGKAYPHYHFHIEFYPPYRDRDKLKFFASVESGAGTTTYDYSPEDKAKQLREAKGAK
;
A
#
# COMPACT_ATOMS: atom_id res chain seq x y z
N PRO A 1 -5.79 2.75 -7.17
CA PRO A 1 -6.48 1.56 -7.72
C PRO A 1 -6.01 0.24 -7.14
N TYR A 2 -4.75 -0.11 -7.37
CA TYR A 2 -4.14 -1.28 -6.75
C TYR A 2 -3.66 -0.93 -5.33
N GLY A 3 -4.55 -0.39 -4.51
CA GLY A 3 -4.24 -0.02 -3.13
C GLY A 3 -3.83 -1.25 -2.34
N VAL A 4 -2.69 -1.18 -1.66
CA VAL A 4 -2.15 -2.28 -0.84
C VAL A 4 -1.80 -1.72 0.52
N HIS A 5 -2.23 -2.42 1.57
CA HIS A 5 -1.85 -2.12 2.93
C HIS A 5 -0.98 -3.25 3.47
N ILE A 6 0.15 -2.90 4.07
CA ILE A 6 1.05 -3.84 4.73
C ILE A 6 0.92 -3.64 6.23
N TYR A 7 0.57 -4.72 6.93
CA TYR A 7 0.45 -4.76 8.38
C TYR A 7 1.44 -5.79 8.98
N PRO A 8 2.13 -5.44 10.08
CA PRO A 8 2.82 -6.44 10.89
C PRO A 8 1.78 -7.35 11.55
N LYS A 9 2.09 -8.64 11.70
CA LYS A 9 1.17 -9.58 12.37
C LYS A 9 1.10 -9.32 13.88
N ARG A 10 2.21 -8.89 14.47
CA ARG A 10 2.28 -8.48 15.87
C ARG A 10 1.80 -7.04 16.00
N HIS A 11 1.06 -6.75 17.08
CA HIS A 11 0.67 -5.39 17.39
C HIS A 11 1.89 -4.52 17.72
N ILE A 12 2.21 -3.60 16.82
CA ILE A 12 3.21 -2.55 17.00
C ILE A 12 2.63 -1.22 16.54
N GLN A 13 3.19 -0.13 17.04
CA GLN A 13 2.65 1.21 16.82
C GLN A 13 3.57 2.10 15.98
N SER A 14 4.83 1.69 15.80
CA SER A 14 5.81 2.42 15.00
C SER A 14 6.80 1.47 14.33
N LEU A 15 7.41 1.94 13.24
CA LEU A 15 8.42 1.17 12.49
C LEU A 15 9.61 0.74 13.37
N LEU A 16 9.93 1.55 14.38
CA LEU A 16 11.06 1.31 15.29
C LEU A 16 10.86 0.09 16.20
N GLU A 17 9.61 -0.36 16.37
CA GLU A 17 9.27 -1.49 17.23
C GLU A 17 9.41 -2.84 16.51
N LEU A 18 9.77 -2.86 15.21
CA LEU A 18 10.05 -4.09 14.48
C LEU A 18 11.32 -4.78 15.00
N TYR A 19 11.22 -6.08 15.23
CA TYR A 19 12.35 -6.96 15.45
C TYR A 19 13.16 -7.18 14.17
N GLU A 20 14.39 -7.68 14.27
CA GLU A 20 15.28 -7.87 13.12
C GLU A 20 14.72 -8.83 12.06
N ASP A 21 14.05 -9.90 12.48
CA ASP A 21 13.35 -10.82 11.59
C ASP A 21 12.14 -10.15 10.90
N GLU A 22 11.37 -9.34 11.64
CA GLU A 22 10.25 -8.59 11.09
C GLU A 22 10.71 -7.50 10.10
N ARG A 23 11.87 -6.86 10.32
CA ARG A 23 12.48 -5.91 9.38
C ARG A 23 12.88 -6.60 8.08
N LYS A 24 13.45 -7.80 8.18
CA LYS A 24 13.82 -8.60 7.01
C LYS A 24 12.58 -9.05 6.23
N ALA A 25 11.57 -9.57 6.93
CA ALA A 25 10.29 -9.92 6.32
C ALA A 25 9.60 -8.70 5.67
N PHE A 26 9.72 -7.52 6.29
CA PHE A 26 9.23 -6.28 5.72
C PHE A 26 9.95 -5.89 4.41
N ALA A 27 11.27 -6.02 4.35
CA ALA A 27 12.02 -5.80 3.11
C ALA A 27 11.64 -6.81 2.00
N GLU A 28 11.41 -8.07 2.37
CA GLU A 28 10.98 -9.13 1.44
C GLU A 28 9.59 -8.85 0.87
N ILE A 29 8.60 -8.49 1.71
CA ILE A 29 7.24 -8.18 1.23
C ILE A 29 7.19 -6.90 0.40
N LEU A 30 8.01 -5.89 0.74
CA LEU A 30 8.16 -4.70 -0.10
C LEU A 30 8.66 -5.08 -1.49
N LYS A 31 9.76 -5.85 -1.57
CA LYS A 31 10.30 -6.31 -2.85
C LYS A 31 9.27 -7.09 -3.66
N GLU A 32 8.51 -7.96 -3.01
CA GLU A 32 7.44 -8.73 -3.64
C GLU A 32 6.36 -7.83 -4.25
N ILE A 33 5.81 -6.89 -3.47
CA ILE A 33 4.74 -5.99 -3.90
C ILE A 33 5.21 -5.07 -5.04
N LEU A 34 6.40 -4.48 -4.90
CA LEU A 34 6.94 -3.57 -5.91
C LEU A 34 7.22 -4.30 -7.23
N THR A 35 7.74 -5.54 -7.16
CA THR A 35 7.94 -6.38 -8.35
C THR A 35 6.60 -6.74 -9.01
N LYS A 36 5.57 -7.04 -8.21
CA LYS A 36 4.22 -7.30 -8.72
C LYS A 36 3.62 -6.08 -9.40
N PHE A 37 3.83 -4.88 -8.88
CA PHE A 37 3.36 -3.65 -9.53
C PHE A 37 4.02 -3.48 -10.90
N ASP A 38 5.35 -3.59 -11.00
CA ASP A 38 6.04 -3.46 -12.28
C ASP A 38 5.57 -4.51 -13.30
N ASN A 39 5.38 -5.75 -12.85
CA ASN A 39 4.94 -6.86 -13.69
C ASN A 39 3.46 -6.81 -14.06
N LEU A 40 2.65 -6.00 -13.37
CA LEU A 40 1.23 -5.88 -13.64
C LEU A 40 0.97 -5.31 -15.04
N PHE A 41 1.74 -4.29 -15.43
CA PHE A 41 1.60 -3.62 -16.73
C PHE A 41 2.89 -3.60 -17.56
N GLY A 42 3.99 -4.19 -17.05
CA GLY A 42 5.24 -4.35 -17.78
C GLY A 42 6.07 -3.08 -17.90
N PHE A 43 5.95 -2.16 -16.93
CA PHE A 43 6.73 -0.93 -16.85
C PHE A 43 6.95 -0.53 -15.39
N SER A 44 7.89 0.37 -15.14
CA SER A 44 8.16 0.89 -13.79
C SER A 44 6.93 1.61 -13.23
N PHE A 45 6.24 0.96 -12.30
CA PHE A 45 4.91 1.37 -11.86
C PHE A 45 5.02 2.51 -10.84
N PRO A 46 4.46 3.71 -11.10
CA PRO A 46 4.55 4.79 -10.14
C PRO A 46 3.60 4.56 -8.97
N TYR A 47 4.01 4.94 -7.76
CA TYR A 47 3.18 4.86 -6.57
C TYR A 47 3.55 5.93 -5.55
N MET A 48 2.60 6.24 -4.68
CA MET A 48 2.88 6.89 -3.39
C MET A 48 2.87 5.81 -2.30
N MET A 49 3.85 5.85 -1.40
CA MET A 49 3.94 4.95 -0.25
C MET A 49 3.98 5.80 1.02
N VAL A 50 3.09 5.51 1.97
CA VAL A 50 2.93 6.30 3.20
C VAL A 50 3.03 5.41 4.42
N PHE A 51 3.79 5.85 5.42
CA PHE A 51 3.89 5.18 6.72
C PHE A 51 2.88 5.78 7.69
N HIS A 52 1.99 4.94 8.19
CA HIS A 52 0.99 5.26 9.19
C HIS A 52 1.47 4.68 10.52
N GLN A 53 1.97 5.55 11.40
CA GLN A 53 2.50 5.20 12.73
C GLN A 53 1.97 6.15 13.80
N LYS A 54 2.13 5.76 15.07
CA LYS A 54 1.74 6.63 16.20
C LYS A 54 2.45 7.99 16.12
N PRO A 55 1.79 9.07 16.56
CA PRO A 55 2.44 10.37 16.72
C PRO A 55 3.70 10.29 17.61
N THR A 56 4.66 11.18 17.35
CA THR A 56 5.92 11.28 18.10
C THR A 56 5.86 12.30 19.25
N ASP A 57 4.67 12.58 19.79
CA ASP A 57 4.44 13.62 20.81
C ASP A 57 4.62 13.11 22.26
N GLY A 58 5.13 11.88 22.43
CA GLY A 58 5.38 11.25 23.72
C GLY A 58 4.15 10.67 24.41
N LYS A 59 2.94 10.78 23.83
CA LYS A 59 1.73 10.19 24.40
C LYS A 59 1.56 8.73 24.00
N ALA A 60 0.75 8.01 24.79
CA ALA A 60 0.41 6.62 24.49
C ALA A 60 -0.79 6.52 23.55
N TYR A 61 -0.69 5.68 22.52
CA TYR A 61 -1.74 5.44 21.52
C TYR A 61 -2.06 3.94 21.36
N PRO A 62 -2.39 3.20 22.44
CA PRO A 62 -2.45 1.73 22.44
C PRO A 62 -3.37 1.13 21.35
N HIS A 63 -4.36 1.90 20.91
CA HIS A 63 -5.31 1.54 19.85
C HIS A 63 -4.72 1.60 18.43
N TYR A 64 -3.62 2.33 18.22
CA TYR A 64 -3.03 2.52 16.91
C TYR A 64 -2.16 1.34 16.52
N HIS A 65 -2.28 0.88 15.28
CA HIS A 65 -1.50 -0.21 14.74
C HIS A 65 -0.75 0.27 13.49
N PHE A 66 0.56 0.10 13.50
CA PHE A 66 1.44 0.52 12.41
C PHE A 66 1.07 -0.16 11.09
N HIS A 67 1.02 0.60 10.01
CA HIS A 67 0.85 0.06 8.68
C HIS A 67 1.42 0.98 7.61
N ILE A 68 1.52 0.44 6.41
CA ILE A 68 1.96 1.18 5.23
C ILE A 68 0.89 1.07 4.17
N GLU A 69 0.61 2.19 3.51
CA GLU A 69 -0.37 2.25 2.43
C GLU A 69 0.32 2.62 1.11
N PHE A 70 -0.05 1.91 0.05
CA PHE A 70 0.30 2.22 -1.32
C PHE A 70 -0.89 2.84 -2.03
N TYR A 71 -0.65 3.97 -2.71
CA TYR A 71 -1.62 4.61 -3.61
C TYR A 71 -1.04 4.71 -5.02
N PRO A 72 -1.09 3.62 -5.81
CA PRO A 72 -0.66 3.66 -7.20
C PRO A 72 -1.70 4.44 -8.03
N PRO A 73 -1.33 5.26 -9.04
CA PRO A 73 -2.28 6.13 -9.73
C PRO A 73 -2.92 5.46 -10.97
N TYR A 74 -2.31 4.40 -11.53
CA TYR A 74 -2.86 3.69 -12.69
C TYR A 74 -3.98 2.73 -12.27
N ARG A 75 -5.12 2.78 -12.98
CA ARG A 75 -6.23 1.81 -12.85
C ARG A 75 -6.22 0.72 -13.92
N ASP A 76 -5.48 0.97 -15.00
CA ASP A 76 -5.26 0.11 -16.17
C ASP A 76 -3.95 0.55 -16.84
N ARG A 77 -3.42 -0.24 -17.79
CA ARG A 77 -2.11 -0.01 -18.44
C ARG A 77 -1.94 1.42 -18.95
N ASP A 78 -2.97 1.95 -19.60
CA ASP A 78 -2.94 3.26 -20.26
C ASP A 78 -3.88 4.29 -19.58
N LYS A 79 -4.36 4.00 -18.36
CA LYS A 79 -5.36 4.84 -17.69
C LYS A 79 -4.95 5.22 -16.27
N LEU A 80 -4.73 6.51 -16.08
CA LEU A 80 -4.59 7.13 -14.77
C LEU A 80 -5.95 7.37 -14.12
N LYS A 81 -6.00 7.22 -12.79
CA LYS A 81 -7.08 7.73 -11.95
C LYS A 81 -6.68 9.12 -11.46
N PHE A 82 -7.46 10.12 -11.85
CA PHE A 82 -7.33 11.48 -11.34
C PHE A 82 -8.28 11.66 -10.16
N PHE A 83 -7.78 12.24 -9.08
CA PHE A 83 -8.61 12.72 -7.98
C PHE A 83 -9.05 14.13 -8.36
N ALA A 84 -10.31 14.25 -8.77
CA ALA A 84 -10.86 15.48 -9.33
C ALA A 84 -11.78 16.14 -8.29
N SER A 85 -12.91 16.70 -8.73
CA SER A 85 -13.82 17.48 -7.89
C SER A 85 -14.46 16.66 -6.76
N VAL A 86 -14.88 15.41 -7.03
CA VAL A 86 -15.54 14.59 -6.01
C VAL A 86 -14.57 14.16 -4.92
N GLU A 87 -13.33 13.80 -5.28
CA GLU A 87 -12.30 13.44 -4.31
C GLU A 87 -11.76 14.65 -3.55
N SER A 88 -11.41 15.73 -4.26
CA SER A 88 -10.69 16.87 -3.68
C SER A 88 -11.63 17.89 -3.04
N GLY A 89 -12.81 18.10 -3.62
CA GLY A 89 -13.79 19.09 -3.15
C GLY A 89 -14.80 18.49 -2.17
N ALA A 90 -15.33 17.31 -2.48
CA ALA A 90 -16.36 16.67 -1.67
C ALA A 90 -15.82 15.60 -0.71
N GLY A 91 -14.51 15.30 -0.73
CA GLY A 91 -13.89 14.31 0.16
C GLY A 91 -14.37 12.87 -0.06
N THR A 92 -15.01 12.59 -1.20
CA THR A 92 -15.59 11.27 -1.50
C THR A 92 -14.79 10.59 -2.59
N THR A 93 -14.24 9.42 -2.30
CA THR A 93 -13.49 8.63 -3.29
C THR A 93 -14.39 7.66 -4.04
N THR A 94 -14.22 7.60 -5.36
CA THR A 94 -15.00 6.72 -6.24
C THR A 94 -14.11 5.77 -7.03
N TYR A 95 -14.58 4.54 -7.18
CA TYR A 95 -13.90 3.47 -7.89
C TYR A 95 -14.85 2.78 -8.86
N ASP A 96 -14.36 2.46 -10.05
CA ASP A 96 -15.06 1.75 -11.13
C ASP A 96 -14.70 0.25 -11.19
N TYR A 97 -14.10 -0.26 -10.12
CA TYR A 97 -13.66 -1.64 -9.95
C TYR A 97 -13.88 -2.08 -8.49
N SER A 98 -13.98 -3.38 -8.29
CA SER A 98 -13.99 -3.97 -6.94
C SER A 98 -12.55 -4.11 -6.41
N PRO A 99 -12.33 -3.94 -5.10
CA PRO A 99 -11.06 -4.29 -4.45
C PRO A 99 -10.67 -5.76 -4.67
N GLU A 100 -11.64 -6.67 -4.69
CA GLU A 100 -11.45 -8.11 -4.86
C GLU A 100 -10.83 -8.45 -6.22
N ASP A 101 -11.33 -7.83 -7.29
CA ASP A 101 -10.81 -8.03 -8.65
C ASP A 101 -9.37 -7.51 -8.78
N LYS A 102 -9.09 -6.33 -8.23
CA LYS A 102 -7.76 -5.74 -8.27
C LYS A 102 -6.77 -6.54 -7.42
N ALA A 103 -7.21 -7.04 -6.27
CA ALA A 103 -6.40 -7.92 -5.42
C ALA A 103 -6.11 -9.26 -6.11
N LYS A 104 -7.08 -9.83 -6.84
CA LYS A 104 -6.87 -11.05 -7.64
C LYS A 104 -5.83 -10.83 -8.73
N GLN A 105 -5.99 -9.76 -9.54
CA GLN A 105 -5.02 -9.43 -10.60
C GLN A 105 -3.59 -9.25 -10.05
N LEU A 106 -3.45 -8.57 -8.91
CA LEU A 106 -2.14 -8.37 -8.28
C LEU A 106 -1.54 -9.68 -7.74
N ARG A 107 -2.37 -10.60 -7.20
CA ARG A 107 -1.90 -11.94 -6.79
C ARG A 107 -1.41 -12.77 -7.98
N GLU A 108 -2.08 -12.67 -9.12
CA GLU A 108 -1.72 -13.38 -10.36
C GLU A 108 -0.49 -12.79 -11.07
N ALA A 109 -0.16 -11.52 -10.83
CA ALA A 109 1.07 -10.92 -11.33
C ALA A 109 2.32 -11.62 -10.79
N LYS A 110 3.38 -11.71 -11.61
CA LYS A 110 4.65 -12.35 -11.21
C LYS A 110 5.30 -11.59 -10.06
N GLY A 111 5.64 -12.30 -8.99
CA GLY A 111 6.37 -11.77 -7.83
C GLY A 111 7.88 -11.70 -8.01
N ALA A 112 8.56 -11.25 -6.96
CA ALA A 112 9.99 -11.49 -6.81
C ALA A 112 10.20 -12.99 -6.58
N LYS A 113 11.20 -13.57 -7.25
CA LYS A 113 11.54 -15.00 -7.12
C LYS A 113 11.73 -15.43 -5.67
#